data_AF-A0A8E0S809-F1
#
_entry.id   AF-A0A8E0S809-F1
#
_cell.length_a   1.000
_cell.length_b   1.000
_cell.length_c   1.000
_cell.angle_alpha   90.00
_cell.angle_beta   90.00
_cell.angle_gamma   90.00
#
_symmetry.space_group_name_H-M   'P 1'
#
loop_
_entity.id
_entity.type
_entity.pdbx_description
1 polymer ?
#
loop_
_entity_poly.entity_id
_entity_poly.type
_entity_poly.pdbx_seq_one_letter_code
_entity_poly.pdbx_strand_id
1 'polypeptide(L)'
;MCRCYGVQKVAGVANWFCRKCESQVRMSKIRCDLCPIKEGAFKRSSGARCGWAHLLCAFYIPEVSFEDPVSMDLILLEGVHSDRFGKVSCLPSLEL
;
A
#
# COMPACT_ATOMS: atom_id res chain seq x y z
N MET A 1 -14.82 9.19 -8.46
CA MET A 1 -13.65 8.38 -8.86
C MET A 1 -12.72 8.30 -7.66
N CYS A 2 -12.51 7.13 -7.06
CA CYS A 2 -11.58 6.98 -5.92
C CYS A 2 -10.15 6.92 -6.47
N ARG A 3 -9.59 8.09 -6.80
CA ARG A 3 -8.25 8.20 -7.41
C ARG A 3 -7.14 7.84 -6.43
N CYS A 4 -7.40 7.91 -5.12
CA CYS A 4 -6.40 7.63 -4.09
C CYS A 4 -6.04 6.15 -3.94
N TYR A 5 -6.80 5.23 -4.56
CA TYR A 5 -6.55 3.78 -4.56
C TYR A 5 -6.35 3.20 -5.97
N GLY A 6 -6.34 4.06 -7.00
CA GLY A 6 -6.23 3.62 -8.40
C GLY A 6 -7.48 2.92 -8.95
N VAL A 7 -8.66 3.16 -8.37
CA VAL A 7 -9.92 2.56 -8.84
C VAL A 7 -10.55 3.48 -9.90
N GLN A 8 -10.53 3.02 -11.15
CA GLN A 8 -11.02 3.83 -12.29
C GLN A 8 -12.56 3.86 -12.38
N LYS A 9 -13.23 2.70 -12.43
CA LYS A 9 -14.70 2.60 -12.39
C LYS A 9 -15.09 1.17 -12.03
N VAL A 10 -15.84 1.00 -10.95
CA VAL A 10 -16.41 -0.30 -10.56
C VAL A 10 -17.69 -0.48 -11.39
N ALA A 11 -17.57 -1.04 -12.60
CA ALA A 11 -18.70 -1.23 -13.50
C ALA A 11 -19.31 -2.63 -13.32
N GLY A 12 -20.62 -2.71 -13.06
CA GLY A 12 -21.37 -3.97 -13.11
C GLY A 12 -21.17 -4.93 -11.93
N VAL A 13 -20.49 -4.50 -10.86
CA VAL A 13 -20.25 -5.30 -9.65
C VAL A 13 -20.99 -4.70 -8.47
N ALA A 14 -21.82 -5.51 -7.78
CA ALA A 14 -22.64 -5.06 -6.66
C ALA A 14 -21.81 -4.63 -5.44
N ASN A 15 -20.63 -5.24 -5.25
CA ASN A 15 -19.73 -4.96 -4.15
C ASN A 15 -18.29 -4.78 -4.66
N TRP A 16 -17.58 -3.82 -4.07
CA TRP A 16 -16.15 -3.63 -4.28
C TRP A 16 -15.39 -4.00 -3.02
N PHE A 17 -14.27 -4.71 -3.17
CA PHE A 17 -13.39 -5.09 -2.09
C PHE A 17 -11.98 -4.57 -2.37
N CYS A 18 -11.28 -4.11 -1.35
CA CYS A 18 -9.88 -3.72 -1.49
C CYS A 18 -8.98 -4.95 -1.62
N ARG A 19 -7.74 -4.77 -2.07
CA ARG A 19 -6.79 -5.89 -2.26
C ARG A 19 -6.56 -6.69 -0.98
N LYS A 20 -6.57 -6.03 0.19
CA LYS A 20 -6.47 -6.68 1.51
C LYS A 20 -7.59 -7.71 1.68
N CYS A 21 -8.83 -7.34 1.41
CA CYS A 21 -10.01 -8.19 1.54
C CYS A 21 -10.07 -9.29 0.46
N GLU A 22 -9.62 -9.01 -0.77
CA GLU A 22 -9.61 -9.99 -1.87
C GLU A 22 -8.53 -11.08 -1.69
N SER A 23 -7.43 -10.78 -1.00
CA SER A 23 -6.23 -11.63 -1.02
C SER A 23 -6.33 -13.00 -0.36
N GLN A 24 -7.42 -13.28 0.37
CA GLN A 24 -7.61 -14.47 1.21
C GLN A 24 -6.49 -14.70 2.26
N VAL A 25 -5.51 -13.79 2.37
CA VAL A 25 -4.46 -13.83 3.39
C VAL A 25 -5.09 -13.43 4.72
N ARG A 26 -4.73 -14.15 5.79
CA ARG A 26 -5.15 -13.77 7.15
C ARG A 26 -4.76 -12.32 7.42
N MET A 27 -5.72 -11.49 7.82
CA MET A 27 -5.52 -10.04 8.03
C MET A 27 -4.35 -9.75 8.97
N SER A 28 -4.11 -10.59 9.98
CA SER A 28 -2.99 -10.48 10.92
C SER A 28 -1.59 -10.67 10.29
N LYS A 29 -1.52 -11.24 9.09
CA LYS A 29 -0.27 -11.42 8.32
C LYS A 29 0.00 -10.28 7.35
N ILE A 30 -0.98 -9.44 7.04
CA ILE A 30 -0.81 -8.29 6.15
C ILE A 30 -0.22 -7.15 6.97
N ARG A 31 1.03 -6.78 6.68
CA ARG A 31 1.77 -5.71 7.37
C ARG A 31 2.49 -4.87 6.34
N CYS A 32 2.56 -3.56 6.60
CA CYS A 32 3.33 -2.66 5.76
C CYS A 32 4.83 -2.93 5.96
N ASP A 33 5.59 -3.06 4.88
CA ASP A 33 7.04 -3.20 4.93
C ASP A 33 7.76 -1.92 5.40
N LEU A 34 7.08 -0.78 5.30
CA LEU A 34 7.67 0.55 5.49
C LEU A 34 7.33 1.17 6.85
N CYS A 35 6.24 0.72 7.51
CA CYS A 35 5.76 1.32 8.75
C CYS A 35 5.15 0.29 9.71
N PRO A 36 5.07 0.60 11.03
CA PRO A 36 4.48 -0.31 12.01
C PRO A 36 2.94 -0.27 12.07
N ILE A 37 2.29 0.61 11.31
CA ILE A 37 0.83 0.79 11.35
C ILE A 37 0.12 -0.40 10.70
N LYS A 38 -0.94 -0.90 11.36
CA LYS A 38 -1.70 -2.09 10.92
C LYS A 38 -2.91 -1.77 10.05
N GLU A 39 -3.46 -0.58 10.21
CA GLU A 39 -4.68 -0.13 9.55
C GLU A 39 -4.36 0.81 8.38
N GLY A 40 -5.26 0.81 7.40
CA GLY A 40 -5.14 1.67 6.22
C GLY A 40 -5.33 0.92 4.91
N ALA A 41 -4.99 1.60 3.83
CA ALA A 41 -5.15 1.12 2.47
C ALA A 41 -3.86 0.47 1.96
N PHE A 42 -3.92 -0.81 1.63
CA PHE A 42 -2.76 -1.61 1.22
C PHE A 42 -2.80 -1.98 -0.26
N LYS A 43 -1.62 -2.11 -0.86
CA LYS A 43 -1.38 -2.83 -2.12
C LYS A 43 -0.22 -3.82 -1.91
N ARG A 44 -0.06 -4.77 -2.83
CA ARG A 44 1.11 -5.66 -2.84
C ARG A 44 2.36 -4.85 -3.11
N SER A 45 3.50 -5.28 -2.55
CA SER A 45 4.80 -4.66 -2.78
C SER A 45 5.79 -5.64 -3.43
N SER A 46 6.84 -5.10 -4.08
CA SER A 46 8.03 -5.87 -4.51
C SER A 46 9.02 -6.15 -3.36
N GLY A 47 8.60 -5.88 -2.11
CA GLY A 47 9.34 -6.21 -0.89
C GLY A 47 9.49 -7.72 -0.68
N ALA A 48 9.97 -8.10 0.52
CA ALA A 48 10.22 -9.51 0.86
C ALA A 48 9.01 -10.42 0.54
N ARG A 49 9.28 -11.63 0.00
CA ARG A 49 8.32 -12.70 -0.38
C ARG A 49 6.83 -12.32 -0.29
N CYS A 50 6.33 -11.61 -1.31
CA CYS A 50 4.93 -11.17 -1.45
C CYS A 50 4.47 -10.18 -0.37
N GLY A 51 5.27 -9.13 -0.16
CA GLY A 51 5.05 -8.09 0.84
C GLY A 51 3.82 -7.22 0.56
N TRP A 52 3.55 -6.35 1.53
CA TRP A 52 2.48 -5.37 1.46
C TRP A 52 3.02 -4.01 1.87
N ALA A 53 2.50 -2.97 1.26
CA ALA A 53 2.79 -1.61 1.68
C ALA A 53 1.52 -0.77 1.65
N HIS A 54 1.47 0.24 2.52
CA HIS A 54 0.44 1.25 2.44
C HIS A 54 0.64 2.10 1.19
N LEU A 55 -0.46 2.44 0.52
CA LEU A 55 -0.45 3.48 -0.52
C LEU A 55 0.07 4.82 0.03
N LEU A 56 -0.28 5.14 1.27
CA LEU A 56 0.19 6.35 1.94
C LEU A 56 1.72 6.33 2.11
N CYS A 57 2.32 5.21 2.53
CA CYS A 57 3.78 5.08 2.56
C CYS A 57 4.39 5.31 1.17
N ALA A 58 3.78 4.72 0.13
CA ALA A 58 4.25 4.87 -1.24
C ALA A 58 4.20 6.31 -1.76
N PHE A 59 3.22 7.12 -1.32
CA PHE A 59 3.14 8.53 -1.72
C PHE A 59 4.12 9.45 -0.98
N TYR A 60 4.49 9.12 0.26
CA TYR A 60 5.35 9.99 1.08
C TYR A 60 6.83 9.62 1.04
N ILE A 61 7.17 8.40 0.61
CA ILE A 61 8.57 7.99 0.43
C ILE A 61 8.93 8.16 -1.05
N PRO A 62 9.73 9.17 -1.42
CA PRO A 62 9.96 9.55 -2.81
C PRO A 62 10.67 8.47 -3.62
N GLU A 63 11.41 7.56 -2.97
CA GLU A 63 12.07 6.43 -3.62
C GLU A 63 11.11 5.29 -4.01
N VAL A 64 9.87 5.31 -3.51
CA VAL A 64 8.84 4.33 -3.85
C VAL A 64 8.18 4.71 -5.16
N SER A 65 7.96 3.71 -6.02
CA SER A 65 7.21 3.87 -7.27
C SER A 65 6.11 2.80 -7.40
N PHE A 66 5.35 2.87 -8.49
CA PHE A 66 4.33 1.90 -8.84
C PHE A 66 4.69 1.28 -10.19
N GLU A 67 4.45 -0.03 -10.35
CA GLU A 67 4.54 -0.69 -11.66
C GLU A 67 3.52 -0.10 -12.63
N ASP A 68 2.27 0.09 -12.17
CA ASP A 68 1.23 0.83 -12.88
C ASP A 68 0.75 2.02 -12.02
N PRO A 69 1.15 3.27 -12.35
CA PRO A 69 0.73 4.46 -11.62
C PRO A 69 -0.76 4.79 -11.72
N VAL A 70 -1.48 4.29 -12.74
CA VAL A 70 -2.91 4.60 -12.94
C VAL A 70 -3.78 3.74 -12.03
N SER A 71 -3.51 2.43 -11.99
CA SER A 71 -4.18 1.51 -11.07
C SER A 71 -3.54 1.48 -9.68
N MET A 72 -2.39 2.14 -9.52
CA MET A 72 -1.53 2.14 -8.34
C MET A 72 -1.21 0.71 -7.89
N ASP A 73 -1.05 -0.20 -8.85
CA ASP A 73 -0.81 -1.62 -8.58
C ASP A 73 0.68 -1.92 -8.56
N LEU A 74 1.02 -2.85 -7.67
CA LEU A 74 2.37 -3.22 -7.27
C LEU A 74 3.26 -2.02 -6.84
N ILE A 75 3.45 -1.88 -5.53
CA ILE A 75 4.34 -0.88 -4.93
C ILE A 75 5.78 -1.38 -5.02
N LEU A 76 6.64 -0.67 -5.74
CA LEU A 76 8.03 -1.06 -5.95
C LEU A 76 8.94 -0.48 -4.85
N LEU A 77 9.69 -1.36 -4.18
CA LEU A 77 10.57 -1.01 -3.06
C LEU A 77 12.06 -1.14 -3.38
N GLU A 78 12.43 -1.44 -4.63
CA GLU A 78 13.82 -1.70 -5.04
C GLU A 78 14.74 -0.49 -4.85
N GLY A 79 14.21 0.72 -5.01
CA GLY A 79 14.93 1.98 -4.79
C GLY A 79 14.96 2.43 -3.32
N VAL A 80 14.24 1.75 -2.43
CA VAL A 80 14.09 2.18 -1.03
C VAL A 80 15.30 1.75 -0.23
N HIS A 81 15.95 2.72 0.41
CA HIS A 81 17.09 2.45 1.27
C HIS A 81 16.68 1.61 2.50
N SER A 82 17.54 0.67 2.90
CA SER A 82 17.23 -0.37 3.89
C SER A 82 16.89 0.18 5.29
N ASP A 83 17.36 1.38 5.61
CA ASP A 83 17.11 2.07 6.88
C ASP A 83 15.68 2.57 7.04
N ARG A 84 14.90 2.70 5.95
CA ARG A 84 13.51 3.17 5.98
C ARG A 84 12.51 2.09 6.38
N PHE A 85 12.85 0.81 6.20
CA PHE A 85 11.94 -0.31 6.46
C PHE A 85 11.55 -0.39 7.94
N GLY A 86 10.23 -0.43 8.20
CA GLY A 86 9.66 -0.50 9.54
C GLY A 86 9.80 0.75 10.42
N LYS A 87 10.34 1.87 9.91
CA LYS A 87 10.63 3.07 10.72
C LYS A 87 9.79 4.29 10.38
N VAL A 88 9.26 4.39 9.17
CA VAL A 88 8.61 5.63 8.71
C VAL A 88 7.12 5.59 9.06
N SER A 89 6.63 6.49 9.91
CA SER A 89 5.18 6.64 10.10
C SER A 89 4.57 7.28 8.86
N CYS A 90 3.61 6.61 8.23
CA CYS A 90 2.85 7.18 7.11
C CYS A 90 1.82 8.22 7.54
N LEU A 91 1.62 8.39 8.85
CA LEU A 91 0.83 9.48 9.37
C LEU A 91 1.72 10.72 9.41
N PRO A 92 1.34 11.84 8.75
CA PRO A 92 1.92 13.12 9.11
C PRO A 92 1.70 13.34 10.60
N SER A 93 2.63 14.01 11.27
CA SER A 93 2.61 14.38 12.69
C SER A 93 1.47 15.36 13.00
N LEU A 94 0.23 15.02 12.66
CA LEU A 94 -0.93 15.66 13.23
C LEU A 94 -1.07 15.13 14.64
N GLU A 95 -0.45 15.88 15.56
CA GLU A 95 -0.95 15.98 16.92
C GLU A 95 -2.46 16.26 16.84
N LEU A 96 -3.24 15.32 17.38
CA LEU A 96 -4.61 15.52 17.82
C LEU A 96 -4.61 15.50 19.35
#